data_AF-A0A3D5F6K5-F1
#
_entry.id   AF-A0A3D5F6K5-F1
#
_cell.length_a   1.000
_cell.length_b   1.000
_cell.length_c   1.000
_cell.angle_alpha   90.00
_cell.angle_beta   90.00
_cell.angle_gamma   90.00
#
_symmetry.space_group_name_H-M   'P 1'
#
loop_
_entity.id
_entity.type
_entity.pdbx_description
1 polymer ?
#
loop_
_entity_poly.entity_id
_entity_poly.type
_entity_poly.pdbx_seq_one_letter_code
_entity_poly.pdbx_strand_id
1 'polypeptide(L)'
;MKANSVIDPAVYVSVIQQAQDLDDLTGRLQQIIEQWGFTGFSYWLRQAPTSNRESIALATYPDEYSKHYLKNKYYLHDMVGLMSANHSLLFAGMKLNNIFS
;
A
#
# COMPACT_ATOMS: atom_id res chain seq x y z
N MET A 1 23.07 -14.57 1.77
CA MET A 1 22.13 -14.19 2.83
C MET A 1 22.52 -12.81 3.32
N LYS A 2 21.72 -11.77 3.05
CA LYS A 2 21.96 -10.43 3.61
C LYS A 2 21.50 -10.45 5.08
N ALA A 3 22.27 -9.81 5.94
CA ALA A 3 22.12 -9.84 7.39
C ALA A 3 20.69 -9.47 7.83
N ASN A 4 20.19 -10.20 8.84
CA ASN A 4 19.03 -9.82 9.65
C ASN A 4 19.38 -8.56 10.47
N SER A 5 19.54 -7.41 9.82
CA SER A 5 19.57 -6.16 10.55
C SER A 5 18.20 -5.99 11.19
N VAL A 6 18.14 -5.94 12.52
CA VAL A 6 16.98 -5.40 13.22
C VAL A 6 16.82 -3.98 12.72
N ILE A 7 15.78 -3.74 11.94
CA ILE A 7 15.53 -2.44 11.38
C ILE A 7 14.78 -1.62 12.44
N ASP A 8 15.41 -0.55 12.92
CA ASP A 8 14.80 0.33 13.92
C ASP A 8 13.68 1.18 13.28
N PRO A 9 12.41 1.00 13.70
CA PRO A 9 11.30 1.79 13.18
C PRO A 9 11.47 3.30 13.41
N ALA A 10 12.22 3.72 14.43
CA ALA A 10 12.45 5.14 14.73
C ALA A 10 13.19 5.87 13.59
N VAL A 11 14.06 5.16 12.87
CA VAL A 11 14.76 5.71 11.71
C VAL A 11 13.75 6.11 10.63
N TYR A 12 12.76 5.26 10.35
CA TYR A 12 11.77 5.53 9.31
C TYR A 12 10.73 6.57 9.70
N VAL A 13 10.36 6.63 10.98
CA VAL A 13 9.48 7.70 11.48
C VAL A 13 10.08 9.07 11.15
N SER A 14 11.38 9.25 11.40
CA SER A 14 12.05 10.52 11.09
C SER A 14 12.06 10.85 9.59
N VAL A 15 12.22 9.83 8.72
CA VAL A 15 12.19 9.98 7.26
C VAL A 15 10.81 10.40 6.76
N ILE A 16 9.75 9.78 7.30
CA ILE A 16 8.36 10.06 6.96
C ILE A 16 7.95 11.46 7.41
N GLN A 17 8.37 11.87 8.62
CA GLN A 17 8.03 13.19 9.18
C GLN A 17 8.63 14.36 8.40
N GLN A 18 9.67 14.12 7.60
CA GLN A 18 10.32 15.13 6.75
C GLN A 18 9.65 15.29 5.38
N ALA A 19 8.62 14.50 5.07
CA ALA A 19 7.92 14.60 3.80
C ALA A 19 7.20 15.95 3.68
N GLN A 20 7.41 16.63 2.55
CA GLN A 20 6.84 17.97 2.32
C GLN A 20 5.42 17.92 1.75
N ASP A 21 5.13 16.88 0.97
CA ASP A 21 3.85 16.62 0.36
C ASP A 21 3.61 15.11 0.20
N LEU A 22 2.49 14.77 -0.43
CA LEU A 22 2.06 13.39 -0.61
C LEU A 22 2.93 12.61 -1.59
N ASP A 23 3.49 13.28 -2.61
CA ASP A 23 4.33 12.65 -3.62
C ASP A 23 5.70 12.31 -3.03
N ASP A 24 6.30 13.25 -2.27
CA ASP A 24 7.53 13.02 -1.51
C ASP A 24 7.34 11.92 -0.46
N LEU A 25 6.22 11.92 0.26
CA LEU A 25 5.88 10.84 1.20
C LEU A 25 5.82 9.49 0.49
N THR A 26 5.15 9.42 -0.65
CA THR A 26 4.97 8.17 -1.41
C THR A 26 6.33 7.66 -1.92
N GLY A 27 7.20 8.54 -2.42
CA GLY A 27 8.55 8.20 -2.84
C GLY A 27 9.42 7.66 -1.70
N ARG A 28 9.36 8.29 -0.51
CA ARG A 28 10.08 7.84 0.68
C ARG A 28 9.60 6.48 1.17
N LEU A 29 8.29 6.27 1.21
CA LEU A 29 7.71 4.98 1.58
C LEU A 29 8.12 3.87 0.60
N GLN A 30 8.15 4.15 -0.70
CA GLN A 30 8.64 3.19 -1.72
C GLN A 30 10.08 2.75 -1.42
N GLN A 31 10.98 3.67 -1.10
CA GLN A 31 12.37 3.32 -0.77
C GLN A 31 12.48 2.44 0.49
N ILE A 32 11.64 2.70 1.50
CA ILE A 32 11.63 1.92 2.74
C ILE A 32 11.18 0.48 2.48
N ILE A 33 10.08 0.30 1.75
CA ILE A 33 9.55 -1.04 1.48
C ILE A 33 10.48 -1.85 0.56
N GLU A 34 11.22 -1.20 -0.34
CA GLU A 34 12.21 -1.83 -1.21
C GLU A 34 13.39 -2.38 -0.38
N GLN A 35 13.81 -1.66 0.67
CA GLN A 35 14.80 -2.15 1.62
C GLN A 35 14.31 -3.40 2.37
N TRP A 36 13.00 -3.53 2.58
CA TRP A 36 12.38 -4.70 3.19
C TRP A 36 12.13 -5.85 2.20
N GLY A 37 12.43 -5.65 0.91
CA GLY A 37 12.29 -6.65 -0.14
C GLY A 37 10.92 -6.68 -0.82
N PHE A 38 10.06 -5.68 -0.60
CA PHE A 38 8.81 -5.52 -1.34
C PHE A 38 9.05 -4.71 -2.62
N THR A 39 8.26 -4.99 -3.65
CA THR A 39 8.37 -4.31 -4.96
C THR A 39 7.44 -3.11 -5.11
N GLY A 40 6.47 -2.95 -4.22
CA GLY A 40 5.51 -1.87 -4.24
C GLY A 40 4.57 -1.92 -3.05
N PHE A 41 3.83 -0.84 -2.83
CA PHE A 41 2.80 -0.75 -1.81
C PHE A 41 1.54 -0.09 -2.37
N SER A 42 0.46 -0.26 -1.62
CA SER A 42 -0.75 0.55 -1.77
C SER A 42 -1.18 1.11 -0.43
N TYR A 43 -1.64 2.34 -0.42
CA TYR A 43 -2.22 3.02 0.72
C TYR A 43 -3.68 3.37 0.44
N TRP A 44 -4.55 3.07 1.40
CA TRP A 44 -5.98 3.30 1.31
C TRP A 44 -6.44 4.20 2.45
N LEU A 45 -6.93 5.38 2.12
CA LEU A 45 -7.62 6.26 3.04
C LEU A 45 -9.12 6.19 2.78
N ARG A 46 -9.79 5.33 3.54
CA ARG A 46 -11.24 5.27 3.54
C ARG A 46 -11.81 6.43 4.34
N GLN A 47 -12.72 7.18 3.73
CA GLN A 47 -13.42 8.25 4.42
C GLN A 47 -14.52 7.68 5.34
N ALA A 48 -14.86 8.43 6.40
CA ALA A 48 -15.99 8.09 7.25
C ALA A 48 -17.28 8.00 6.41
N PRO A 49 -18.25 7.13 6.77
CA PRO A 49 -19.48 6.96 6.00
C PRO A 49 -20.30 8.23 5.77
N THR A 50 -20.14 9.23 6.65
CA THR A 50 -20.81 10.53 6.60
C THR A 50 -20.03 11.60 5.84
N SER A 51 -18.87 11.26 5.29
CA SER A 51 -17.99 12.20 4.59
C SER A 51 -18.42 12.37 3.13
N ASN A 52 -18.38 13.62 2.66
CA ASN A 52 -18.60 13.96 1.26
C ASN A 52 -17.29 13.92 0.44
N ARG A 53 -16.17 13.54 1.07
CA ARG A 53 -14.85 13.44 0.43
C ARG A 53 -14.70 12.08 -0.23
N GLU A 54 -13.99 12.06 -1.36
CA GLU A 54 -13.64 10.81 -2.02
C GLU A 54 -12.58 10.04 -1.20
N SER A 55 -12.66 8.71 -1.24
CA SER A 55 -11.61 7.86 -0.66
C SER A 55 -10.36 7.95 -1.54
N ILE A 56 -9.19 7.96 -0.91
CA ILE A 56 -7.92 8.05 -1.62
C ILE A 56 -7.30 6.66 -1.64
N ALA A 57 -6.93 6.20 -2.83
CA ALA A 57 -6.10 5.02 -3.02
C ALA A 57 -4.85 5.42 -3.78
N LEU A 58 -3.68 5.19 -3.18
CA LEU A 58 -2.37 5.39 -3.80
C LEU A 58 -1.73 4.02 -3.95
N ALA A 59 -1.06 3.79 -5.07
CA ALA A 59 -0.29 2.58 -5.26
C ALA A 59 0.94 2.86 -6.11
N THR A 60 2.04 2.19 -5.80
CA THR A 60 3.28 2.21 -6.60
C THR A 60 3.35 1.06 -7.60
N TYR A 61 2.19 0.47 -7.92
CA TYR A 61 2.07 -0.56 -8.95
C TYR A 61 2.32 0.03 -10.35
N PRO A 62 2.77 -0.79 -11.32
CA PRO A 62 2.94 -0.34 -12.69
C PRO A 62 1.69 0.37 -13.23
N ASP A 63 1.90 1.47 -13.95
CA ASP A 63 0.82 2.31 -14.52
C ASP A 63 -0.26 1.52 -15.25
N GLU A 64 0.14 0.49 -16.00
CA GLU A 64 -0.78 -0.38 -16.75
C GLU A 64 -1.72 -1.14 -15.82
N TYR A 65 -1.19 -1.66 -14.70
CA TYR A 65 -1.99 -2.33 -13.69
C TYR A 65 -2.96 -1.35 -13.03
N SER A 66 -2.48 -0.18 -12.61
CA SER A 66 -3.31 0.86 -11.98
C SER A 66 -4.44 1.34 -12.89
N LYS A 67 -4.15 1.55 -14.18
CA LYS A 67 -5.16 1.91 -15.20
C LYS A 67 -6.18 0.79 -15.39
N HIS A 68 -5.72 -0.46 -15.50
CA HIS A 68 -6.61 -1.62 -15.64
C HIS A 68 -7.51 -1.78 -14.40
N TYR A 69 -6.94 -1.61 -13.20
CA TYR A 69 -7.63 -1.74 -11.93
C TYR A 69 -8.74 -0.70 -11.77
N LEU A 70 -8.45 0.57 -12.07
CA LEU A 70 -9.42 1.66 -12.02
C LEU A 70 -10.52 1.48 -13.08
N LYS A 71 -10.14 1.15 -14.32
CA LYS A 71 -11.09 0.95 -15.43
C LYS A 71 -12.14 -0.12 -15.10
N ASN A 72 -11.72 -1.21 -14.47
CA ASN A 72 -12.60 -2.32 -14.11
C ASN A 72 -13.27 -2.17 -12.73
N LYS A 73 -13.06 -1.04 -12.06
CA LYS A 73 -13.62 -0.74 -10.73
C LYS A 73 -13.30 -1.81 -9.68
N TYR A 74 -12.12 -2.44 -9.75
CA TYR A 74 -11.74 -3.49 -8.80
C TYR A 74 -11.68 -2.98 -7.36
N TYR A 75 -11.49 -1.68 -7.13
CA TYR A 75 -11.55 -1.06 -5.81
C TYR A 75 -12.87 -1.28 -5.06
N LEU A 76 -13.97 -1.59 -5.76
CA LEU A 76 -15.26 -1.91 -5.13
C LEU A 76 -15.30 -3.32 -4.53
N HIS A 77 -14.40 -4.20 -4.96
CA HIS A 77 -14.44 -5.64 -4.67
C HIS A 77 -13.10 -6.19 -4.17
N ASP A 78 -12.07 -5.35 -4.09
CA ASP A 78 -10.74 -5.75 -3.64
C ASP A 78 -10.74 -6.05 -2.14
N MET A 79 -10.68 -7.35 -1.83
CA MET A 79 -10.66 -7.85 -0.47
C MET A 79 -9.45 -7.35 0.31
N VAL A 80 -8.30 -7.10 -0.33
CA VAL A 80 -7.11 -6.56 0.35
C VAL A 80 -7.36 -5.11 0.75
N GLY A 81 -7.89 -4.29 -0.16
CA GLY A 81 -8.26 -2.90 0.13
C GLY A 81 -9.34 -2.81 1.21
N LEU A 82 -10.40 -3.59 1.09
CA LEU A 82 -11.51 -3.64 2.03
C LEU A 82 -11.07 -4.13 3.42
N MET A 83 -10.23 -5.17 3.50
CA MET A 83 -9.73 -5.66 4.78
C MET A 83 -8.79 -4.65 5.45
N SER A 84 -7.85 -4.08 4.68
CA SER A 84 -6.89 -3.06 5.16
C SER A 84 -7.59 -1.82 5.72
N ALA A 85 -8.74 -1.44 5.15
CA ALA A 85 -9.50 -0.27 5.59
C ALA A 85 -10.42 -0.54 6.80
N ASN A 86 -10.74 -1.81 7.10
CA ASN A 86 -11.74 -2.17 8.12
C ASN A 86 -11.19 -2.91 9.32
N HIS A 87 -9.95 -3.39 9.25
CA HIS A 87 -9.33 -4.18 10.30
C HIS A 87 -7.96 -3.63 10.66
N SER A 88 -7.65 -3.64 11.96
CA SER A 88 -6.35 -3.25 12.51
C SER A 88 -5.32 -4.39 12.53
N LEU A 89 -5.74 -5.60 12.12
CA LEU A 89 -4.89 -6.78 12.12
C LEU A 89 -4.10 -6.87 10.81
N LEU A 90 -2.80 -7.11 10.93
CA LEU A 90 -1.94 -7.46 9.81
C LEU A 90 -2.39 -8.80 9.22
N PHE A 91 -2.46 -8.89 7.89
CA PHE A 91 -2.77 -10.12 7.19
C PHE A 91 -1.78 -10.33 6.04
N ALA A 92 -1.43 -11.61 5.82
CA ALA A 92 -0.64 -12.00 4.66
C ALA A 92 -1.61 -12.45 3.56
N GLY A 93 -1.64 -11.71 2.44
CA GLY A 93 -2.34 -12.16 1.25
C GLY A 93 -1.66 -13.42 0.71
N MET A 94 -2.38 -14.53 0.58
CA MET A 94 -1.86 -15.70 -0.11
C MET A 94 -1.86 -15.44 -1.61
N LYS A 95 -0.75 -15.75 -2.30
CA LYS A 95 -0.78 -15.88 -3.76
C LYS A 95 -1.74 -17.02 -4.11
N LEU A 96 -2.81 -16.70 -4.83
CA LEU A 96 -3.62 -17.71 -5.53
C LEU A 96 -2.85 -18.19 -6.76
N ASN A 97 -1.77 -18.95 -6.53
CA ASN A 97 -1.16 -19.71 -7.60
C ASN A 97 -1.96 -21.01 -7.73
N ASN A 98 -2.64 -21.19 -8.88
CA ASN A 98 -3.32 -22.42 -9.35
C ASN A 98 -4.76 -22.69 -8.90
N ILE A 99 -5.72 -21.81 -9.22
CA ILE A 99 -7.16 -22.20 -9.23
C ILE A 99 -7.76 -22.22 -10.65
N PHE A 100 -7.01 -21.75 -11.66
CA PHE A 100 -7.38 -21.92 -13.07
C PHE A 100 -6.20 -22.52 -13.83
N SER A 101 -6.02 -23.82 -13.68
CA SER A 101 -5.24 -24.69 -14.58
C SER A 101 -6.14 -25.79 -15.08
#